data_AF-A0A0A1US98-F1
#
_entry.id   AF-A0A0A1US98-F1
#
_cell.length_a   1.000
_cell.length_b   1.000
_cell.length_c   1.000
_cell.angle_alpha   90.00
_cell.angle_beta   90.00
_cell.angle_gamma   90.00
#
_symmetry.space_group_name_H-M   'P 1'
#
loop_
_entity.id
_entity.type
_entity.pdbx_description
1 polymer ?
#
loop_
_entity_poly.entity_id
_entity_poly.type
_entity_poly.pdbx_seq_one_letter_code
_entity_poly.pdbx_strand_id
1 'polypeptide(L)'
;MDEHAVLDDKHQLLLCKTCGHAVMPGSSAQTHFSQKHQVKGEQLRAIADYVDVDSLNDPNTIEVPADRSEPLPHLKIHDGFSCDACRYLTKSQNCLARHWRDSKHGAGRPRYSCVQMQSWTPIQRARYWIVTERGNSNAAPPPSSRPAESAMDKIISESQIELQEEDMKRREHGNRQEGIDFDSTW
;
A
#
# COMPACT_ATOMS: atom_id res chain seq x y z
N MET A 1 35.69 -0.28 -6.16
CA MET A 1 34.25 -0.62 -6.06
C MET A 1 33.64 0.35 -5.07
N ASP A 2 32.90 1.32 -5.59
CA ASP A 2 32.43 2.50 -4.87
C ASP A 2 31.54 2.18 -3.65
N GLU A 3 31.75 2.95 -2.58
CA GLU A 3 31.02 2.84 -1.32
C GLU A 3 29.51 3.13 -1.49
N HIS A 4 29.16 3.95 -2.50
CA HIS A 4 27.81 4.51 -2.64
C HIS A 4 27.01 3.99 -3.84
N ALA A 5 27.65 3.40 -4.85
CA ALA A 5 26.99 2.98 -6.09
C ALA A 5 27.16 1.46 -6.32
N VAL A 6 26.13 0.83 -6.87
CA VAL A 6 26.13 -0.57 -7.32
C VAL A 6 25.42 -0.67 -8.66
N LEU A 7 25.99 -1.46 -9.56
CA LEU A 7 25.30 -1.86 -10.78
C LEU A 7 24.50 -3.14 -10.51
N ASP A 8 23.25 -3.15 -10.92
CA ASP A 8 22.48 -4.38 -11.03
C ASP A 8 22.57 -4.88 -12.49
N ASP A 9 23.43 -5.87 -12.73
CA ASP A 9 23.67 -6.41 -14.07
C ASP A 9 22.42 -7.07 -14.68
N LYS A 10 21.50 -7.55 -13.83
CA LYS A 10 20.29 -8.25 -14.29
C LYS A 10 19.28 -7.29 -14.90
N HIS A 11 19.11 -6.12 -14.30
CA HIS A 11 18.16 -5.11 -14.75
C HIS A 11 18.85 -3.95 -15.49
N GLN A 12 20.18 -3.95 -15.53
CA GLN A 12 21.02 -2.88 -16.07
C GLN A 12 20.65 -1.53 -15.44
N LEU A 13 20.63 -1.50 -14.10
CA LEU A 13 20.26 -0.32 -13.33
C LEU A 13 21.39 0.10 -12.40
N LEU A 14 21.59 1.41 -12.28
CA LEU A 14 22.49 1.98 -11.29
C LEU A 14 21.74 2.22 -9.99
N LEU A 15 22.14 1.53 -8.92
CA LEU A 15 21.56 1.65 -7.59
C LEU A 15 22.45 2.51 -6.69
N CYS A 16 21.84 3.47 -6.00
CA CYS A 16 22.51 4.18 -4.91
C CYS A 16 22.28 3.43 -3.60
N LYS A 17 23.36 2.87 -3.02
CA LYS A 17 23.33 2.14 -1.75
C LYS A 17 22.84 3.01 -0.59
N THR A 18 23.25 4.28 -0.57
CA THR A 18 22.93 5.21 0.52
C THR A 18 21.47 5.65 0.47
N CYS A 19 20.95 5.95 -0.72
CA CYS A 19 19.56 6.35 -0.88
C CYS A 19 18.59 5.16 -0.92
N GLY A 20 19.05 3.99 -1.34
CA GLY A 20 18.24 2.79 -1.47
C GLY A 20 17.31 2.79 -2.69
N HIS A 21 17.68 3.47 -3.77
CA HIS A 21 16.86 3.59 -4.99
C HIS A 21 17.76 3.58 -6.24
N ALA A 22 17.16 3.29 -7.39
CA ALA A 22 17.81 3.40 -8.68
C ALA A 22 17.95 4.87 -9.10
N VAL A 23 19.06 5.18 -9.75
CA VAL A 23 19.43 6.50 -10.24
C VAL A 23 19.44 6.48 -11.75
N MET A 24 18.94 7.54 -12.37
CA MET A 24 18.94 7.70 -13.82
C MET A 24 20.38 7.72 -14.37
N PRO A 25 20.65 7.02 -15.48
CA PRO A 25 21.97 7.04 -16.11
C PRO A 25 22.33 8.43 -16.68
N GLY A 26 23.61 8.60 -17.03
CA GLY A 26 24.18 9.84 -17.57
C GLY A 26 24.36 10.95 -16.52
N SER A 27 24.13 12.20 -16.94
CA SER A 27 24.39 13.41 -16.13
C SER A 27 23.57 13.46 -14.83
N SER A 28 22.43 12.76 -14.78
CA SER A 28 21.60 12.68 -13.58
C SER A 28 22.28 11.89 -12.46
N ALA A 29 22.96 10.78 -12.80
CA ALA A 29 23.76 10.01 -11.85
C ALA A 29 24.87 10.87 -11.24
N GLN A 30 25.65 11.55 -12.08
CA GLN A 30 26.72 12.42 -11.58
C GLN A 30 26.19 13.52 -10.67
N THR A 31 25.09 14.17 -11.06
CA THR A 31 24.44 15.22 -10.26
C THR A 31 23.95 14.65 -8.92
N HIS A 32 23.34 13.46 -8.93
CA HIS A 32 22.88 12.79 -7.71
C HIS A 32 24.04 12.54 -6.74
N PHE A 33 25.09 11.83 -7.17
CA PHE A 33 26.21 11.49 -6.29
C PHE A 33 27.02 12.72 -5.86
N SER A 34 27.21 13.70 -6.74
CA SER A 34 27.90 14.95 -6.43
C SER A 34 27.12 15.81 -5.43
N GLN A 35 25.82 16.01 -5.63
CA GLN A 35 25.06 16.91 -4.76
C GLN A 35 24.56 16.23 -3.48
N LYS A 36 24.05 15.00 -3.58
CA LYS A 36 23.45 14.27 -2.44
C LYS A 36 24.49 13.60 -1.56
N HIS A 37 25.59 13.13 -2.16
CA HIS A 37 26.61 12.37 -1.45
C HIS A 37 27.98 13.06 -1.43
N GLN A 38 28.12 14.26 -2.03
CA GLN A 38 29.37 15.02 -2.07
C GLN A 38 30.54 14.21 -2.67
N VAL A 39 30.25 13.23 -3.52
CA VAL A 39 31.26 12.43 -4.23
C VAL A 39 31.93 13.32 -5.28
N LYS A 40 33.26 13.37 -5.26
CA LYS A 40 34.06 14.28 -6.11
C LYS A 40 35.27 13.57 -6.70
N GLY A 41 35.83 14.16 -7.75
CA GLY A 41 37.09 13.72 -8.35
C GLY A 41 36.98 12.34 -9.02
N GLU A 42 37.95 11.49 -8.72
CA GLU A 42 38.15 10.20 -9.39
C GLU A 42 36.98 9.22 -9.19
N GLN A 43 36.32 9.23 -8.03
CA GLN A 43 35.15 8.39 -7.77
C GLN A 43 33.94 8.79 -8.63
N LEU A 44 33.69 10.09 -8.79
CA LEU A 44 32.60 10.57 -9.64
C LEU A 44 32.85 10.24 -11.11
N ARG A 45 34.12 10.34 -11.53
CA ARG A 45 34.56 9.96 -12.86
C ARG A 45 34.47 8.45 -13.08
N ALA A 46 34.86 7.63 -12.10
CA ALA A 46 34.68 6.19 -12.16
C ALA A 46 33.19 5.84 -12.30
N ILE A 47 32.31 6.40 -11.48
CA ILE A 47 30.86 6.19 -11.64
C ILE A 47 30.43 6.57 -13.06
N ALA A 48 30.79 7.77 -13.53
CA ALA A 48 30.46 8.26 -14.87
C ALA A 48 30.95 7.35 -16.01
N ASP A 49 32.20 6.87 -15.92
CA ASP A 49 32.83 6.00 -16.92
C ASP A 49 32.17 4.61 -16.94
N TYR A 50 31.63 4.14 -15.80
CA TYR A 50 30.83 2.91 -15.73
C TYR A 50 29.38 3.10 -16.19
N VAL A 51 28.85 4.33 -16.11
CA VAL A 51 27.51 4.70 -16.62
C VAL A 51 27.62 5.08 -18.10
N ASP A 52 28.23 4.22 -18.92
CA ASP A 52 28.21 4.46 -20.36
C ASP A 52 26.75 4.35 -20.84
N VAL A 53 26.31 5.41 -21.52
CA VAL A 53 24.90 5.86 -21.52
C VAL A 53 23.95 4.88 -22.22
N ASP A 54 24.50 3.97 -23.03
CA ASP A 54 23.73 3.08 -23.91
C ASP A 54 23.38 1.70 -23.32
N SER A 55 23.94 1.33 -22.16
CA SER A 55 23.69 -0.02 -21.59
C SER A 55 22.63 -0.05 -20.48
N LEU A 56 22.30 1.09 -19.88
CA LEU A 56 21.47 1.14 -18.69
C LEU A 56 20.02 1.52 -18.98
N ASN A 57 19.11 0.81 -18.34
CA ASN A 57 17.67 1.03 -18.47
C ASN A 57 17.22 2.24 -17.65
N ASP A 58 16.10 2.84 -18.04
CA ASP A 58 15.44 3.89 -17.26
C ASP A 58 14.61 3.24 -16.12
N PRO A 59 14.94 3.55 -14.84
CA PRO A 59 14.19 3.09 -13.67
C PRO A 59 12.67 3.35 -13.68
N ASN A 60 12.19 4.32 -14.45
CA ASN A 60 10.78 4.68 -14.53
C ASN A 60 10.02 3.82 -15.55
N THR A 61 10.68 3.37 -16.61
CA THR A 61 10.04 2.65 -17.72
C THR A 61 10.25 1.14 -17.62
N ILE A 62 11.38 0.69 -17.06
CA ILE A 62 11.70 -0.73 -16.91
C ILE A 62 10.58 -1.49 -16.20
N GLU A 63 10.40 -2.75 -16.61
CA GLU A 63 9.48 -3.65 -15.92
C GLU A 63 9.88 -3.82 -14.45
N VAL A 64 8.86 -3.86 -13.60
CA VAL A 64 9.07 -4.20 -12.19
C VAL A 64 9.18 -5.71 -12.05
N PRO A 65 9.99 -6.21 -11.10
CA PRO A 65 9.99 -7.61 -10.74
C PRO A 65 8.59 -8.16 -10.47
N ALA A 66 8.45 -9.48 -10.63
CA ALA A 66 7.22 -10.16 -10.27
C ALA A 66 6.90 -9.98 -8.77
N ASP A 67 5.61 -9.92 -8.43
CA ASP A 67 5.21 -9.84 -7.03
C ASP A 67 5.67 -11.10 -6.29
N ARG A 68 6.09 -10.90 -5.03
CA ARG A 68 6.72 -11.91 -4.18
C ARG A 68 8.05 -12.41 -4.75
N SER A 69 8.80 -11.53 -5.42
CA SER A 69 10.21 -11.80 -5.72
C SER A 69 11.04 -11.70 -4.44
N GLU A 70 12.25 -12.27 -4.47
CA GLU A 70 13.23 -11.99 -3.43
C GLU A 70 13.54 -10.49 -3.37
N PRO A 71 13.76 -9.93 -2.16
CA PRO A 71 14.12 -8.53 -2.02
C PRO A 71 15.47 -8.27 -2.69
N LEU A 72 15.48 -7.30 -3.61
CA LEU A 72 16.68 -6.91 -4.31
C LEU A 72 17.65 -6.22 -3.33
N PRO A 73 18.94 -6.61 -3.34
CA PRO A 73 19.94 -5.99 -2.48
C PRO A 73 20.06 -4.50 -2.76
N HIS A 74 20.40 -3.73 -1.72
CA HIS A 74 20.64 -2.27 -1.79
C HIS A 74 19.42 -1.39 -2.11
N LEU A 75 18.26 -1.97 -2.42
CA LEU A 75 17.01 -1.21 -2.49
C LEU A 75 16.33 -1.12 -1.13
N LYS A 76 15.74 0.04 -0.85
CA LYS A 76 14.99 0.26 0.38
C LYS A 76 13.70 -0.56 0.36
N ILE A 77 13.54 -1.39 1.38
CA ILE A 77 12.27 -2.06 1.66
C ILE A 77 11.35 -1.07 2.37
N HIS A 78 10.10 -1.05 1.93
CA HIS A 78 9.05 -0.23 2.48
C HIS A 78 7.90 -1.10 2.96
N ASP A 79 7.37 -0.77 4.14
CA ASP A 79 6.10 -1.32 4.58
C ASP A 79 4.95 -0.61 3.86
N GLY A 80 3.98 -1.39 3.41
CA GLY A 80 2.86 -0.92 2.62
C GLY A 80 1.62 -1.77 2.78
N PHE A 81 0.61 -1.40 1.99
CA PHE A 81 -0.69 -2.03 1.97
C PHE A 81 -1.00 -2.49 0.56
N SER A 82 -1.42 -3.75 0.44
CA SER A 82 -1.95 -4.35 -0.77
C SER A 82 -3.47 -4.46 -0.65
N CYS A 83 -4.19 -4.03 -1.69
CA CYS A 83 -5.62 -4.26 -1.78
C CYS A 83 -5.91 -5.75 -2.00
N ASP A 84 -6.86 -6.32 -1.26
CA ASP A 84 -7.17 -7.75 -1.42
C ASP A 84 -8.06 -8.02 -2.65
N ALA A 85 -8.70 -6.98 -3.19
CA ALA A 85 -9.60 -7.09 -4.35
C ALA A 85 -8.88 -6.90 -5.70
N CYS A 86 -7.73 -6.22 -5.73
CA CYS A 86 -6.96 -6.00 -6.95
C CYS A 86 -5.48 -5.72 -6.66
N ARG A 87 -4.64 -5.66 -7.70
CA ARG A 87 -3.18 -5.42 -7.58
C ARG A 87 -2.80 -3.96 -7.25
N TYR A 88 -3.57 -3.28 -6.39
CA TYR A 88 -3.23 -1.93 -5.94
C TYR A 88 -2.30 -1.97 -4.72
N LEU A 89 -1.20 -1.23 -4.80
CA LEU A 89 -0.18 -1.12 -3.75
C LEU A 89 0.01 0.33 -3.34
N THR A 90 0.13 0.59 -2.04
CA THR A 90 0.39 1.94 -1.53
C THR A 90 1.09 1.94 -0.17
N LYS A 91 1.84 3.01 0.11
CA LYS A 91 2.44 3.28 1.43
C LYS A 91 1.44 3.87 2.42
N SER A 92 0.27 4.32 1.96
CA SER A 92 -0.67 5.09 2.77
C SER A 92 -2.03 4.41 2.87
N GLN A 93 -2.48 4.16 4.09
CA GLN A 93 -3.81 3.62 4.36
C GLN A 93 -4.93 4.56 3.84
N ASN A 94 -4.70 5.88 3.86
CA ASN A 94 -5.65 6.85 3.31
C ASN A 94 -5.79 6.70 1.78
N CYS A 95 -4.68 6.49 1.07
CA CYS A 95 -4.71 6.22 -0.36
C CYS A 95 -5.44 4.92 -0.68
N LEU A 96 -5.25 3.89 0.14
CA LEU A 96 -5.96 2.61 0.01
C LEU A 96 -7.48 2.77 0.24
N ALA A 97 -7.88 3.46 1.31
CA ALA A 97 -9.30 3.69 1.61
C ALA A 97 -9.99 4.50 0.50
N ARG A 98 -9.28 5.48 -0.08
CA ARG A 98 -9.74 6.19 -1.28
C ARG A 98 -9.86 5.24 -2.47
N HIS A 99 -8.81 4.47 -2.76
CA HIS A 99 -8.81 3.50 -3.85
C HIS A 99 -9.99 2.51 -3.76
N TRP A 100 -10.28 1.98 -2.56
CA TRP A 100 -11.41 1.07 -2.35
C TRP A 100 -12.75 1.67 -2.78
N ARG A 101 -12.98 2.95 -2.42
CA ARG A 101 -14.19 3.69 -2.82
C ARG A 101 -14.22 3.98 -4.32
N ASP A 102 -13.11 4.45 -4.87
CA ASP A 102 -13.03 4.88 -6.28
C ASP A 102 -13.14 3.68 -7.24
N SER A 103 -12.54 2.54 -6.88
CA SER A 103 -12.58 1.30 -7.66
C SER A 103 -13.82 0.44 -7.40
N LYS A 104 -14.72 0.88 -6.51
CA LYS A 104 -16.01 0.23 -6.22
C LYS A 104 -15.89 -1.26 -5.86
N HIS A 105 -14.88 -1.62 -5.06
CA HIS A 105 -14.63 -3.02 -4.65
C HIS A 105 -15.71 -3.58 -3.70
N GLY A 106 -16.60 -2.74 -3.17
CA GLY A 106 -17.79 -3.15 -2.45
C GLY A 106 -18.22 -2.17 -1.35
N ALA A 107 -19.47 -2.31 -0.92
CA ALA A 107 -20.00 -1.60 0.25
C ALA A 107 -19.52 -2.31 1.52
N GLY A 108 -18.38 -1.89 2.06
CA GLY A 108 -17.79 -2.49 3.25
C GLY A 108 -16.48 -1.81 3.66
N ARG A 109 -15.92 -2.24 4.80
CA ARG A 109 -14.59 -1.78 5.21
C ARG A 109 -13.53 -2.22 4.17
N PRO A 110 -12.55 -1.37 3.84
CA PRO A 110 -11.48 -1.73 2.93
C PRO A 110 -10.76 -2.98 3.40
N ARG A 111 -10.64 -3.97 2.51
CA ARG A 111 -9.85 -5.19 2.77
C ARG A 111 -8.45 -5.04 2.20
N TYR A 112 -7.46 -5.27 3.05
CA TYR A 112 -6.07 -5.14 2.69
C TYR A 112 -5.15 -5.99 3.54
N SER A 113 -4.00 -6.30 2.96
CA SER A 113 -2.89 -6.99 3.60
C SER A 113 -1.71 -6.05 3.79
N CYS A 114 -1.07 -6.09 4.96
CA CYS A 114 0.21 -5.44 5.17
C CYS A 114 1.29 -6.23 4.43
N VAL A 115 2.07 -5.57 3.58
CA VAL A 115 3.08 -6.22 2.74
C VAL A 115 4.38 -5.43 2.77
N GLN A 116 5.50 -6.13 2.61
CA GLN A 116 6.78 -5.51 2.30
C GLN A 116 6.89 -5.32 0.79
N MET A 117 7.35 -4.14 0.38
CA MET A 117 7.48 -3.80 -1.04
C MET A 117 8.73 -2.99 -1.31
N GLN A 118 9.24 -3.12 -2.53
CA GLN A 118 10.34 -2.32 -3.05
C GLN A 118 9.88 -1.53 -4.27
N SER A 119 10.66 -0.50 -4.61
CA SER A 119 10.46 0.31 -5.79
C SER A 119 11.82 0.72 -6.36
N TRP A 120 11.90 0.81 -7.68
CA TRP A 120 13.09 1.36 -8.34
C TRP A 120 13.28 2.83 -8.00
N THR A 121 12.19 3.60 -7.93
CA THR A 121 12.25 5.06 -7.81
C THR A 121 11.56 5.55 -6.52
N PRO A 122 12.03 6.67 -5.94
CA PRO A 122 11.45 7.23 -4.70
C PRO A 122 10.17 8.06 -4.93
N ILE A 123 9.67 8.14 -6.17
CA ILE A 123 8.65 9.13 -6.58
C ILE A 123 7.23 8.77 -6.12
N GLN A 124 6.34 9.75 -6.13
CA GLN A 124 4.93 9.60 -5.74
C GLN A 124 4.14 8.60 -6.61
N ARG A 125 4.61 8.35 -7.85
CA ARG A 125 4.09 7.32 -8.76
C ARG A 125 5.05 6.13 -8.91
N ALA A 126 5.80 5.83 -7.86
CA ALA A 126 6.69 4.69 -7.86
C ALA A 126 5.90 3.41 -8.13
N ARG A 127 6.45 2.58 -9.01
CA ARG A 127 5.92 1.26 -9.32
C ARG A 127 6.47 0.30 -8.28
N TYR A 128 5.58 -0.15 -7.39
CA TYR A 128 5.92 -1.08 -6.33
C TYR A 128 5.73 -2.52 -6.78
N TRP A 129 6.53 -3.42 -6.20
CA TRP A 129 6.29 -4.87 -6.22
C TRP A 129 6.42 -5.42 -4.81
N ILE A 130 5.68 -6.47 -4.52
CA ILE A 130 5.75 -7.16 -3.22
C ILE A 130 7.04 -7.97 -3.16
N VAL A 131 7.74 -7.94 -2.02
CA VAL A 131 8.90 -8.81 -1.78
C VAL A 131 8.53 -9.92 -0.81
N THR A 132 9.18 -11.08 -0.93
CA THR A 132 9.03 -12.15 0.06
C THR A 132 9.56 -11.69 1.41
N GLU A 133 8.77 -11.91 2.46
CA GLU A 133 9.22 -11.66 3.83
C GLU A 133 10.49 -12.48 4.07
N ARG A 134 11.57 -11.80 4.46
CA ARG A 134 12.81 -12.46 4.86
C ARG A 134 12.54 -13.23 6.15
N GLY A 135 12.14 -14.49 6.00
CA GLY A 135 12.14 -15.49 7.07
C GLY A 135 11.24 -15.16 8.26
N ASN A 136 9.98 -14.80 8.03
CA ASN A 136 8.98 -14.92 9.09
C ASN A 136 8.13 -16.17 8.88
N SER A 137 8.79 -17.33 8.94
CA SER A 137 8.12 -18.63 9.10
C SER A 137 7.48 -18.82 10.49
N ASN A 138 7.14 -17.72 11.18
CA ASN A 138 6.41 -17.71 12.45
C ASN A 138 5.70 -16.38 12.76
N ALA A 139 5.29 -15.59 11.75
CA ALA A 139 4.04 -14.87 11.93
C ALA A 139 2.93 -15.87 11.64
N ALA A 140 2.22 -16.27 12.69
CA ALA A 140 0.81 -16.59 12.52
C ALA A 140 0.20 -15.57 11.54
N PRO A 141 -0.71 -15.97 10.64
CA PRO A 141 -1.45 -15.00 9.83
C PRO A 141 -1.83 -13.84 10.75
N PRO A 142 -1.61 -12.56 10.37
CA PRO A 142 -1.96 -11.43 11.23
C PRO A 142 -3.31 -11.78 11.79
N PRO A 143 -3.48 -11.85 13.14
CA PRO A 143 -4.71 -12.36 13.73
C PRO A 143 -5.76 -11.64 12.93
N SER A 144 -6.54 -12.44 12.16
CA SER A 144 -7.59 -11.89 11.30
C SER A 144 -8.17 -10.78 12.14
N SER A 145 -8.17 -9.54 11.65
CA SER A 145 -8.75 -8.43 12.39
C SER A 145 -10.26 -8.67 12.46
N ARG A 146 -10.70 -9.77 13.09
CA ARG A 146 -11.71 -9.78 14.11
C ARG A 146 -11.40 -8.54 14.92
N PRO A 147 -12.25 -7.51 14.83
CA PRO A 147 -12.19 -6.48 15.84
C PRO A 147 -12.22 -7.25 17.16
N ALA A 148 -11.24 -7.03 18.03
CA ALA A 148 -11.56 -7.15 19.44
C ALA A 148 -12.75 -6.21 19.58
N GLU A 149 -13.96 -6.76 19.64
CA GLU A 149 -15.20 -6.00 19.78
C GLU A 149 -14.95 -5.08 20.95
N SER A 150 -14.70 -3.81 20.63
CA SER A 150 -14.41 -2.81 21.63
C SER A 150 -15.60 -2.86 22.58
N ALA A 151 -15.37 -2.72 23.89
CA ALA A 151 -16.50 -2.64 24.83
C ALA A 151 -17.54 -1.60 24.36
N MET A 152 -17.09 -0.59 23.60
CA MET A 152 -17.92 0.39 22.93
C MET A 152 -18.78 -0.15 21.77
N ASP A 153 -18.27 -1.08 20.96
CA ASP A 153 -19.05 -1.70 19.85
C ASP A 153 -20.16 -2.60 20.38
N LYS A 154 -19.91 -3.32 21.49
CA LYS A 154 -20.94 -4.14 22.16
C LYS A 154 -22.10 -3.28 22.68
N ILE A 155 -21.77 -2.16 23.33
CA ILE A 155 -22.76 -1.21 23.84
C ILE A 155 -23.59 -0.61 22.68
N ILE A 156 -22.95 -0.29 21.54
CA ILE A 156 -23.67 0.23 20.37
C ILE A 156 -24.60 -0.82 19.77
N SER A 157 -24.18 -2.08 19.68
CA SER A 157 -25.03 -3.17 19.18
C SER A 157 -26.20 -3.47 20.11
N GLU A 158 -25.97 -3.54 21.43
CA GLU A 158 -27.04 -3.74 22.41
C GLU A 158 -28.07 -2.61 22.35
N SER A 159 -27.62 -1.35 22.30
CA SER A 159 -28.52 -0.19 22.16
C SER A 159 -29.31 -0.19 20.84
N GLN A 160 -28.71 -0.64 19.73
CA GLN A 160 -29.42 -0.74 18.45
C GLN A 160 -30.48 -1.85 18.45
N ILE A 161 -30.24 -2.96 19.14
CA ILE A 161 -31.21 -4.05 19.26
C ILE A 161 -32.43 -3.60 20.08
N GLU A 162 -32.19 -2.94 21.22
CA GLU A 162 -33.28 -2.40 22.05
C GLU A 162 -34.14 -1.39 21.28
N LEU A 163 -33.52 -0.45 20.55
CA LEU A 163 -34.24 0.51 19.72
C LEU A 163 -35.06 -0.15 18.61
N GLN A 164 -34.53 -1.22 17.99
CA GLN A 164 -35.26 -1.97 16.97
C GLN A 164 -36.43 -2.77 17.56
N GLU A 165 -36.28 -3.32 18.76
CA GLU A 165 -37.34 -4.03 19.45
C GLU A 165 -38.46 -3.07 19.91
N GLU A 166 -38.10 -1.88 20.40
CA GLU A 166 -39.06 -0.82 20.71
C GLU A 166 -39.81 -0.33 19.47
N ASP A 167 -39.12 -0.11 18.35
CA ASP A 167 -39.76 0.27 17.09
C ASP A 167 -40.65 -0.83 16.51
N MET A 168 -40.29 -2.10 16.70
CA MET A 168 -41.14 -3.24 16.34
C MET A 168 -42.41 -3.27 17.19
N LYS A 169 -42.30 -3.10 18.51
CA LYS A 169 -43.46 -3.02 19.42
C LYS A 169 -44.37 -1.84 19.07
N ARG A 170 -43.82 -0.68 18.69
CA ARG A 170 -44.61 0.47 18.22
C ARG A 170 -45.34 0.18 16.91
N ARG A 171 -44.71 -0.55 15.97
CA ARG A 171 -45.35 -0.96 14.71
C ARG A 171 -46.42 -2.03 14.93
N GLU A 172 -46.21 -2.99 15.83
CA GLU A 172 -47.21 -4.00 16.19
C GLU A 172 -48.39 -3.38 16.95
N HIS A 173 -48.14 -2.47 17.89
CA HIS A 173 -49.19 -1.76 18.62
C HIS A 173 -49.95 -0.77 17.72
N GLY A 174 -49.28 -0.17 16.73
CA GLY A 174 -49.92 0.67 15.71
C GLY A 174 -50.92 -0.07 14.81
N ASN A 175 -50.86 -1.41 14.75
CA ASN A 175 -51.78 -2.23 13.97
C ASN A 175 -52.97 -2.78 14.78
N ARG A 176 -53.14 -2.33 16.04
CA ARG A 176 -54.22 -2.82 16.93
C ARG A 176 -55.13 -1.72 17.49
N GLN A 177 -55.52 -0.75 16.66
CA GLN A 177 -56.74 0.04 16.91
C GLN A 177 -57.18 0.84 15.66
N GLU A 178 -57.66 0.18 14.61
CA GLU A 178 -58.57 0.82 13.64
C GLU A 178 -59.88 0.02 13.57
N GLY A 179 -60.59 0.05 14.69
CA GLY A 179 -62.03 -0.17 14.72
C GLY A 179 -62.71 1.17 14.90
N ILE A 180 -62.60 2.07 13.92
CA ILE A 180 -63.49 3.23 13.84
C ILE A 180 -64.75 2.72 13.17
N ASP A 181 -65.73 2.42 14.02
CA ASP A 181 -67.10 2.07 13.67
C ASP A 181 -67.72 3.20 12.84
N PHE A 182 -67.83 3.00 11.53
CA PHE A 182 -68.50 3.92 10.63
C PHE A 182 -69.94 3.45 10.46
N ASP A 183 -70.73 3.60 11.53
CA ASP A 183 -72.19 3.54 11.40
C ASP A 183 -72.85 4.47 12.42
N SER A 184 -73.36 5.60 11.95
CA SER A 184 -74.60 6.22 12.45
C SER A 184 -74.92 7.48 11.66
N THR A 185 -75.81 7.28 10.70
CA THR A 185 -76.61 8.25 9.97
C THR A 185 -77.47 9.12 10.89
N TRP A 186 -77.36 10.45 10.79
CA TRP A 186 -78.49 11.39 10.83
C TRP A 186 -78.09 12.79 10.38
#